data_AF-A0A9W8HJ03-F1
#
_entry.id   AF-A0A9W8HJ03-F1
#
_cell.length_a   1.000
_cell.length_b   1.000
_cell.length_c   1.000
_cell.angle_alpha   90.00
_cell.angle_beta   90.00
_cell.angle_gamma   90.00
#
_symmetry.space_group_name_H-M   'P 1'
#
loop_
_entity.id
_entity.type
_entity.pdbx_description
1 polymer ?
#
loop_
_entity_poly.entity_id
_entity_poly.type
_entity_poly.pdbx_seq_one_letter_code
_entity_poly.pdbx_strand_id
1 'polypeptide(L)'
;MAETYKVAGVEKYSKDVADIKLLEVARPALQTETQVEIEVHAASLNPIDYKRAWGMVALACPEKPPVKLGFDVAGVVRAVGGGVGRLKVGDRVYGRVETASPGTIGELAVAEEAALGRIPDGVGFDVAATVPLAGLTAKQSLEAAGLRQGQTVFVNAGLGGVGMFALALARHHFKASVVATTVSPKKRELAAKMGATRVIDYTAENYTEVLRDAVDVGFDTLGDGEIYRVIKPGGQAVSVAMLPSGTAFANFGHRNAPLTAFGRARLAVLRRVLDGLQWFNTRALRAKGIQYRYLLMEPSGADLEATFNPLLESGVLVPAISNTYPFTDEGVRAAFTESIGGHATGKIVVKVRE
;
A
#
# COMPACT_ATOMS: atom_id res chain seq x y z
N MET A 1 -7.11 14.17 34.04
CA MET A 1 -6.02 14.26 33.05
C MET A 1 -6.55 13.70 31.75
N ALA A 2 -6.28 14.32 30.60
CA ALA A 2 -6.68 13.75 29.32
C ALA A 2 -5.95 12.41 29.12
N GLU A 3 -6.65 11.39 28.63
CA GLU A 3 -6.07 10.07 28.35
C GLU A 3 -5.03 10.22 27.23
N THR A 4 -3.80 9.76 27.48
CA THR A 4 -2.69 9.79 26.51
C THR A 4 -2.38 8.38 26.00
N TYR A 5 -1.84 8.31 24.79
CA TYR A 5 -1.46 7.07 24.12
C TYR A 5 -0.17 7.24 23.34
N LYS A 6 0.53 6.13 23.12
CA LYS A 6 1.77 6.08 22.35
C LYS A 6 1.51 5.80 20.87
N VAL A 7 2.24 6.52 20.02
CA VAL A 7 2.24 6.34 18.57
C VAL A 7 3.63 6.61 18.01
N ALA A 8 4.09 5.80 17.05
CA ALA A 8 5.34 6.06 16.36
C ALA A 8 5.23 7.34 15.53
N GLY A 9 6.23 8.20 15.63
CA GLY A 9 6.24 9.49 14.97
C GLY A 9 7.58 10.19 14.97
N VAL A 10 7.60 11.36 14.34
CA VAL A 10 8.72 12.32 14.39
C VAL A 10 8.22 13.69 14.85
N GLU A 11 8.99 14.36 15.70
CA GLU A 11 8.66 15.71 16.24
C GLU A 11 8.69 16.80 15.17
N LYS A 12 9.47 16.57 14.12
CA LYS A 12 9.64 17.41 12.94
C LYS A 12 10.02 16.51 11.78
N TYR A 13 9.86 16.99 10.54
CA TYR A 13 10.32 16.23 9.39
C TYR A 13 11.81 15.93 9.51
N SER A 14 12.17 14.65 9.42
CA SER A 14 13.55 14.18 9.52
C SER A 14 13.78 12.97 8.64
N LYS A 15 14.96 12.91 8.04
CA LYS A 15 15.44 11.73 7.29
C LYS A 15 16.19 10.73 8.17
N ASP A 16 16.58 11.14 9.37
CA ASP A 16 17.29 10.27 10.30
C ASP A 16 16.30 9.31 10.96
N VAL A 17 16.55 8.01 10.83
CA VAL A 17 15.72 6.98 11.48
C VAL A 17 15.80 7.08 13.00
N ALA A 18 16.88 7.64 13.56
CA ALA A 18 17.02 7.84 15.00
C ALA A 18 15.99 8.82 15.57
N ASP A 19 15.46 9.73 14.74
CA ASP A 19 14.42 10.68 15.15
C ASP A 19 13.01 10.05 15.23
N ILE A 20 12.83 8.82 14.72
CA ILE A 20 11.59 8.06 14.89
C ILE A 20 11.55 7.52 16.32
N LYS A 21 10.46 7.80 17.02
CA LYS A 21 10.22 7.38 18.41
C LYS A 21 8.72 7.23 18.70
N LEU A 22 8.39 6.62 19.82
CA LEU A 22 7.05 6.59 20.38
C LEU A 22 6.76 7.94 21.03
N LEU A 23 5.80 8.65 20.46
CA LEU A 23 5.29 9.92 20.95
C LEU A 23 4.10 9.66 21.86
N GLU A 24 4.06 10.32 23.02
CA GLU A 24 2.84 10.41 23.81
C GLU A 24 1.95 11.54 23.27
N VAL A 25 0.76 11.16 22.82
CA VAL A 25 -0.23 12.08 22.24
C VAL A 25 -1.57 11.94 22.95
N ALA A 26 -2.41 12.97 22.81
CA ALA A 26 -3.79 12.87 23.27
C ALA A 26 -4.52 11.74 22.52
N ARG A 27 -5.42 11.04 23.21
CA ARG A 27 -6.31 10.05 22.61
C ARG A 27 -6.99 10.63 21.36
N PRO A 28 -6.99 9.92 20.22
CA PRO A 28 -7.69 10.38 19.03
C PRO A 28 -9.21 10.39 19.30
N ALA A 29 -9.87 11.51 19.00
CA ALA A 29 -11.33 11.60 19.07
C ALA A 29 -11.95 11.17 17.74
N LEU A 30 -13.13 10.54 17.79
CA LEU A 30 -13.97 10.34 16.61
C LEU A 30 -14.35 11.72 16.05
N GLN A 31 -14.04 11.95 14.78
CA GLN A 31 -14.32 13.19 14.06
C GLN A 31 -15.68 13.16 13.35
N THR A 32 -16.18 11.96 13.05
CA THR A 32 -17.45 11.74 12.35
C THR A 32 -18.27 10.66 13.06
N GLU A 33 -19.58 10.62 12.79
CA GLU A 33 -20.47 9.61 13.36
C GLU A 33 -20.23 8.21 12.78
N THR A 34 -19.55 8.10 11.64
CA THR A 34 -19.24 6.85 10.94
C THR A 34 -17.85 6.29 11.28
N GLN A 35 -17.13 6.95 12.18
CA GLN A 35 -15.81 6.51 12.62
C GLN A 35 -15.86 5.49 13.74
N VAL A 36 -14.81 4.68 13.78
CA VAL A 36 -14.58 3.62 14.75
C VAL A 36 -13.21 3.84 15.40
N GLU A 37 -13.14 3.69 16.72
CA GLU A 37 -11.87 3.62 17.45
C GLU A 37 -11.44 2.16 17.57
N ILE A 38 -10.17 1.90 17.24
CA ILE A 38 -9.58 0.58 17.18
C ILE A 38 -8.47 0.51 18.22
N GLU A 39 -8.52 -0.51 19.07
CA GLU A 39 -7.38 -0.96 19.85
C GLU A 39 -6.45 -1.76 18.95
N VAL A 40 -5.24 -1.24 18.72
CA VAL A 40 -4.33 -1.79 17.70
C VAL A 40 -3.54 -2.97 18.29
N HIS A 41 -3.56 -4.09 17.57
CA HIS A 41 -2.71 -5.24 17.88
C HIS A 41 -1.49 -5.31 16.96
N ALA A 42 -1.66 -4.99 15.67
CA ALA A 42 -0.57 -4.97 14.71
C ALA A 42 -0.77 -3.89 13.65
N ALA A 43 0.34 -3.38 13.14
CA ALA A 43 0.39 -2.48 11.99
C ALA A 43 1.53 -2.91 11.06
N SER A 44 1.38 -2.70 9.76
CA SER A 44 2.46 -2.98 8.80
C SER A 44 3.02 -1.70 8.19
N LEU A 45 4.32 -1.73 7.89
CA LEU A 45 5.02 -0.59 7.30
C LEU A 45 4.86 -0.60 5.78
N ASN A 46 4.83 0.61 5.23
CA ASN A 46 4.79 0.89 3.81
C ASN A 46 5.76 2.03 3.49
N PRO A 47 6.30 2.11 2.25
CA PRO A 47 7.23 3.18 1.89
C PRO A 47 6.70 4.60 2.09
N ILE A 48 5.38 4.77 2.06
CA ILE A 48 4.74 6.06 2.32
C ILE A 48 4.98 6.55 3.76
N ASP A 49 5.19 5.64 4.72
CA ASP A 49 5.35 5.99 6.13
C ASP A 49 6.66 6.75 6.36
N TYR A 50 7.80 6.23 5.90
CA TYR A 50 9.07 6.97 6.01
C TYR A 50 9.08 8.21 5.10
N LYS A 51 8.44 8.16 3.92
CA LYS A 51 8.31 9.34 3.05
C LYS A 51 7.53 10.47 3.72
N ARG A 52 6.56 10.15 4.59
CA ARG A 52 5.86 11.11 5.46
C ARG A 52 6.77 11.68 6.53
N ALA A 53 7.53 10.83 7.25
CA ALA A 53 8.53 11.30 8.21
C ALA A 53 9.54 12.28 7.57
N TRP A 54 9.91 12.03 6.30
CA TRP A 54 10.86 12.86 5.54
C TRP A 54 10.24 14.14 4.96
N GLY A 55 8.93 14.34 5.11
CA GLY A 55 8.20 15.48 4.53
C GLY A 55 8.03 15.43 3.01
N MET A 56 8.30 14.29 2.36
CA MET A 56 8.23 14.17 0.89
C MET A 56 6.81 14.33 0.33
N VAL A 57 5.79 14.15 1.16
CA VAL A 57 4.39 14.30 0.76
C VAL A 57 3.74 15.58 1.27
N ALA A 58 4.47 16.43 1.99
CA ALA A 58 3.93 17.64 2.62
C ALA A 58 3.31 18.62 1.62
N LEU A 59 3.74 18.60 0.36
CA LEU A 59 3.17 19.42 -0.70
C LEU A 59 1.75 19.00 -1.08
N ALA A 60 1.44 17.70 -1.01
CA ALA A 60 0.12 17.15 -1.26
C ALA A 60 -0.73 17.13 0.01
N CYS A 61 -0.14 16.65 1.11
CA CYS A 61 -0.78 16.52 2.42
C CYS A 61 0.03 17.33 3.44
N PRO A 62 -0.22 18.65 3.57
CA PRO A 62 0.49 19.46 4.54
C PRO A 62 0.09 19.04 5.96
N GLU A 63 1.04 18.49 6.71
CA GLU A 63 0.85 18.08 8.10
C GLU A 63 1.66 19.00 9.03
N LYS A 64 1.08 19.33 10.19
CA LYS A 64 1.80 20.02 11.26
C LYS A 64 2.48 18.96 12.12
N PRO A 65 3.80 19.07 12.37
CA PRO A 65 4.45 18.20 13.33
C PRO A 65 3.82 18.32 14.73
N PRO A 66 3.84 17.26 15.56
CA PRO A 66 4.46 15.95 15.28
C PRO A 66 3.74 15.14 14.19
N VAL A 67 4.51 14.39 13.41
CA VAL A 67 4.00 13.55 12.31
C VAL A 67 3.83 12.12 12.82
N LYS A 68 2.58 11.66 12.94
CA LYS A 68 2.23 10.28 13.33
C LYS A 68 2.35 9.32 12.15
N LEU A 69 2.92 8.14 12.33
CA LEU A 69 3.26 7.19 11.25
C LEU A 69 2.35 5.96 11.22
N GLY A 70 2.20 5.37 10.03
CA GLY A 70 1.36 4.20 9.80
C GLY A 70 0.02 4.52 9.15
N PHE A 71 -0.39 3.62 8.24
CA PHE A 71 -1.72 3.58 7.64
C PHE A 71 -2.44 2.22 7.78
N ASP A 72 -1.70 1.12 7.86
CA ASP A 72 -2.29 -0.21 8.03
C ASP A 72 -2.57 -0.47 9.50
N VAL A 73 -3.76 -1.01 9.80
CA VAL A 73 -4.18 -1.39 11.15
C VAL A 73 -4.79 -2.79 11.12
N ALA A 74 -4.50 -3.58 12.16
CA ALA A 74 -5.28 -4.75 12.55
C ALA A 74 -5.46 -4.72 14.07
N GLY A 75 -6.69 -4.90 14.54
CA GLY A 75 -7.01 -4.77 15.95
C GLY A 75 -8.47 -5.05 16.29
N VAL A 76 -8.90 -4.60 17.45
CA VAL A 76 -10.25 -4.82 17.97
C VAL A 76 -10.99 -3.50 18.07
N VAL A 77 -12.26 -3.47 17.65
CA VAL A 77 -13.10 -2.29 17.80
C VAL A 77 -13.31 -1.99 19.28
N ARG A 78 -12.88 -0.81 19.72
CA ARG A 78 -13.00 -0.34 21.10
C ARG A 78 -14.21 0.57 21.31
N ALA A 79 -14.51 1.43 20.35
CA ALA A 79 -15.66 2.33 20.38
C ALA A 79 -16.18 2.62 18.97
N VAL A 80 -17.46 2.97 18.85
CA VAL A 80 -18.12 3.28 17.58
C VAL A 80 -18.85 4.62 17.66
N GLY A 81 -18.85 5.37 16.55
CA GLY A 81 -19.70 6.54 16.39
C GLY A 81 -21.17 6.17 16.20
N GLY A 82 -22.08 7.13 16.38
CA GLY A 82 -23.53 6.89 16.34
C GLY A 82 -24.10 6.48 14.98
N GLY A 83 -23.36 6.71 13.90
CA GLY A 83 -23.72 6.37 12.52
C GLY A 83 -23.08 5.07 12.02
N VAL A 84 -22.31 4.37 12.85
CA VAL A 84 -21.70 3.06 12.53
C VAL A 84 -22.80 2.00 12.56
N GLY A 85 -22.99 1.29 11.45
CA GLY A 85 -24.09 0.34 11.30
C GLY A 85 -23.68 -1.12 11.08
N ARG A 86 -22.48 -1.36 10.59
CA ARG A 86 -21.95 -2.67 10.22
C ARG A 86 -21.08 -3.25 11.32
N LEU A 87 -20.20 -2.47 11.95
CA LEU A 87 -19.22 -2.88 12.96
C LEU A 87 -19.73 -2.63 14.38
N LYS A 88 -19.20 -3.38 15.35
CA LYS A 88 -19.51 -3.22 16.79
C LYS A 88 -18.28 -3.42 17.66
N VAL A 89 -18.34 -2.93 18.89
CA VAL A 89 -17.31 -3.17 19.91
C VAL A 89 -17.02 -4.67 20.05
N GLY A 90 -15.74 -5.02 20.06
CA GLY A 90 -15.26 -6.40 20.10
C GLY A 90 -15.01 -7.05 18.73
N ASP A 91 -15.47 -6.46 17.62
CA ASP A 91 -15.17 -6.98 16.29
C ASP A 91 -13.66 -6.89 16.01
N ARG A 92 -13.09 -7.96 15.46
CA ARG A 92 -11.70 -8.00 14.96
C ARG A 92 -11.67 -7.41 13.56
N VAL A 93 -10.93 -6.33 13.37
CA VAL A 93 -10.94 -5.54 12.13
C VAL A 93 -9.54 -5.25 11.62
N TYR A 94 -9.42 -5.11 10.31
CA TYR A 94 -8.19 -4.67 9.65
C TYR A 94 -8.52 -3.72 8.50
N GLY A 95 -7.61 -2.81 8.19
CA GLY A 95 -7.86 -1.82 7.16
C GLY A 95 -6.70 -0.90 6.90
N ARG A 96 -6.80 -0.18 5.78
CA ARG A 96 -5.92 0.95 5.49
C ARG A 96 -6.73 2.20 5.82
N VAL A 97 -6.35 2.92 6.85
CA VAL A 97 -7.08 4.11 7.31
C VAL A 97 -7.00 5.25 6.29
N GLU A 98 -7.89 6.23 6.38
CA GLU A 98 -7.91 7.37 5.47
C GLU A 98 -6.58 8.13 5.53
N THR A 99 -6.20 8.78 4.42
CA THR A 99 -4.99 9.61 4.38
C THR A 99 -4.99 10.72 5.43
N ALA A 100 -6.18 11.17 5.86
CA ALA A 100 -6.37 12.18 6.90
C ALA A 100 -6.26 11.65 8.34
N SER A 101 -6.27 10.33 8.53
CA SER A 101 -6.29 9.67 9.84
C SER A 101 -5.02 8.83 10.13
N PRO A 102 -3.80 9.30 9.85
CA PRO A 102 -2.59 8.49 10.04
C PRO A 102 -2.26 8.27 11.53
N GLY A 103 -1.37 7.31 11.79
CA GLY A 103 -0.88 7.02 13.14
C GLY A 103 -1.24 5.62 13.62
N THR A 104 -1.35 4.64 12.72
CA THR A 104 -1.76 3.28 13.08
C THR A 104 -0.64 2.45 13.70
N ILE A 105 0.63 2.87 13.58
CA ILE A 105 1.72 2.28 14.37
C ILE A 105 1.66 2.92 15.77
N GLY A 106 0.62 2.59 16.52
CA GLY A 106 0.31 3.19 17.82
C GLY A 106 -0.72 2.35 18.56
N GLU A 107 -0.96 2.66 19.83
CA GLU A 107 -1.86 1.86 20.69
C GLU A 107 -3.34 1.96 20.26
N LEU A 108 -3.72 3.10 19.67
CA LEU A 108 -5.06 3.36 19.16
C LEU A 108 -5.02 3.92 17.74
N ALA A 109 -6.06 3.60 16.97
CA ALA A 109 -6.34 4.21 15.67
C ALA A 109 -7.81 4.60 15.55
N VAL A 110 -8.10 5.54 14.65
CA VAL A 110 -9.48 5.90 14.25
C VAL A 110 -9.57 5.79 12.74
N ALA A 111 -10.67 5.21 12.25
CA ALA A 111 -10.93 5.05 10.81
C ALA A 111 -12.43 5.10 10.51
N GLU A 112 -12.81 5.46 9.29
CA GLU A 112 -14.19 5.30 8.84
C GLU A 112 -14.55 3.82 8.77
N GLU A 113 -15.79 3.48 9.14
CA GLU A 113 -16.31 2.12 9.07
C GLU A 113 -16.14 1.49 7.67
N ALA A 114 -16.21 2.32 6.61
CA ALA A 114 -16.06 1.89 5.23
C ALA A 114 -14.64 1.46 4.85
N ALA A 115 -13.61 1.87 5.61
CA ALA A 115 -12.21 1.52 5.36
C ALA A 115 -11.78 0.19 6.00
N LEU A 116 -12.63 -0.39 6.84
CA LEU A 116 -12.31 -1.55 7.68
C LEU A 116 -13.02 -2.81 7.19
N GLY A 117 -12.30 -3.93 7.07
CA GLY A 117 -12.88 -5.26 6.92
C GLY A 117 -12.82 -6.03 8.25
N ARG A 118 -13.72 -6.98 8.47
CA ARG A 118 -13.60 -7.96 9.55
C ARG A 118 -12.53 -8.98 9.23
N ILE A 119 -11.67 -9.24 10.20
CA ILE A 119 -10.66 -10.31 10.11
C ILE A 119 -11.38 -11.65 10.21
N PRO A 120 -11.13 -12.60 9.29
CA PRO A 120 -11.66 -13.96 9.38
C PRO A 120 -11.26 -14.68 10.67
N ASP A 121 -12.07 -15.66 11.06
CA ASP A 121 -11.71 -16.58 12.13
C ASP A 121 -10.42 -17.33 11.76
N GLY A 122 -9.52 -17.50 12.74
CA GLY A 122 -8.23 -18.17 12.54
C GLY A 122 -7.11 -17.35 11.90
N VAL A 123 -7.38 -16.16 11.34
CA VAL A 123 -6.34 -15.27 10.80
C VAL A 123 -5.79 -14.37 11.91
N GLY A 124 -4.48 -14.41 12.17
CA GLY A 124 -3.80 -13.57 13.17
C GLY A 124 -3.75 -12.08 12.81
N PHE A 125 -3.63 -11.20 13.80
CA PHE A 125 -3.56 -9.74 13.59
C PHE A 125 -2.30 -9.32 12.81
N ASP A 126 -1.18 -9.98 13.05
CA ASP A 126 0.08 -9.78 12.34
C ASP A 126 -0.07 -10.04 10.84
N VAL A 127 -0.69 -11.16 10.46
CA VAL A 127 -1.00 -11.50 9.07
C VAL A 127 -2.01 -10.52 8.50
N ALA A 128 -3.11 -10.24 9.21
CA ALA A 128 -4.15 -9.32 8.75
C ALA A 128 -3.60 -7.92 8.48
N ALA A 129 -2.70 -7.40 9.31
CA ALA A 129 -2.09 -6.08 9.15
C ALA A 129 -1.24 -5.93 7.87
N THR A 130 -0.79 -7.04 7.26
CA THR A 130 0.02 -7.00 6.03
C THR A 130 -0.78 -6.68 4.77
N VAL A 131 -2.09 -6.92 4.81
CA VAL A 131 -2.97 -6.94 3.63
C VAL A 131 -3.43 -5.55 3.19
N PRO A 132 -3.86 -4.61 4.05
CA PRO A 132 -4.74 -3.56 3.59
C PRO A 132 -4.16 -2.63 2.52
N LEU A 133 -3.08 -1.90 2.80
CA LEU A 133 -2.51 -0.99 1.81
C LEU A 133 -1.99 -1.75 0.60
N ALA A 134 -1.17 -2.77 0.82
CA ALA A 134 -0.48 -3.47 -0.25
C ALA A 134 -1.41 -4.32 -1.13
N GLY A 135 -2.34 -5.04 -0.50
CA GLY A 135 -3.37 -5.84 -1.15
C GLY A 135 -4.35 -4.98 -1.94
N LEU A 136 -4.95 -3.95 -1.33
CA LEU A 136 -5.86 -3.04 -2.05
C LEU A 136 -5.15 -2.36 -3.23
N THR A 137 -3.87 -1.97 -3.05
CA THR A 137 -3.06 -1.41 -4.13
C THR A 137 -2.92 -2.41 -5.27
N ALA A 138 -2.65 -3.68 -4.97
CA ALA A 138 -2.53 -4.71 -5.98
C ALA A 138 -3.86 -4.98 -6.71
N LYS A 139 -4.96 -5.18 -5.98
CA LYS A 139 -6.30 -5.41 -6.54
C LYS A 139 -6.69 -4.27 -7.49
N GLN A 140 -6.70 -3.05 -6.98
CA GLN A 140 -7.13 -1.87 -7.74
C GLN A 140 -6.20 -1.62 -8.94
N SER A 141 -4.92 -1.97 -8.86
CA SER A 141 -3.99 -1.82 -10.00
C SER A 141 -4.35 -2.77 -11.13
N LEU A 142 -4.60 -4.04 -10.79
CA LEU A 142 -4.98 -5.06 -11.77
C LEU A 142 -6.36 -4.77 -12.39
N GLU A 143 -7.31 -4.27 -11.60
CA GLU A 143 -8.62 -3.80 -12.11
C GLU A 143 -8.47 -2.58 -13.02
N ALA A 144 -7.67 -1.58 -12.61
CA ALA A 144 -7.44 -0.38 -13.39
C ALA A 144 -6.73 -0.66 -14.71
N ALA A 145 -5.86 -1.68 -14.74
CA ALA A 145 -5.23 -2.20 -15.95
C ALA A 145 -6.16 -3.09 -16.77
N GLY A 146 -7.35 -3.44 -16.26
CA GLY A 146 -8.32 -4.27 -16.96
C GLY A 146 -7.83 -5.69 -17.18
N LEU A 147 -7.08 -6.27 -16.24
CA LEU A 147 -6.63 -7.66 -16.34
C LEU A 147 -7.83 -8.61 -16.44
N ARG A 148 -7.83 -9.47 -17.44
CA ARG A 148 -8.88 -10.47 -17.71
C ARG A 148 -8.34 -11.88 -17.54
N GLN A 149 -9.25 -12.81 -17.29
CA GLN A 149 -8.96 -14.24 -17.29
C GLN A 149 -8.23 -14.66 -18.57
N GLY A 150 -7.21 -15.50 -18.41
CA GLY A 150 -6.43 -16.05 -19.51
C GLY A 150 -5.33 -15.14 -20.06
N GLN A 151 -5.22 -13.88 -19.62
CA GLN A 151 -4.13 -12.99 -20.05
C GLN A 151 -2.79 -13.29 -19.36
N THR A 152 -1.72 -12.75 -19.95
CA THR A 152 -0.37 -12.73 -19.38
C THR A 152 -0.14 -11.42 -18.63
N VAL A 153 0.22 -11.51 -17.36
CA VAL A 153 0.64 -10.37 -16.53
C VAL A 153 2.09 -10.53 -16.11
N PHE A 154 2.83 -9.43 -16.10
CA PHE A 154 4.16 -9.36 -15.51
C PHE A 154 4.18 -8.35 -14.37
N VAL A 155 4.67 -8.80 -13.21
CA VAL A 155 4.84 -8.00 -12.00
C VAL A 155 6.32 -7.96 -11.66
N ASN A 156 6.96 -6.79 -11.77
CA ASN A 156 8.33 -6.63 -11.27
C ASN A 156 8.33 -6.59 -9.73
N ALA A 157 9.45 -7.00 -9.11
CA ALA A 157 9.57 -7.15 -7.65
C ALA A 157 8.39 -7.92 -7.02
N GLY A 158 7.98 -9.04 -7.63
CA GLY A 158 6.79 -9.80 -7.25
C GLY A 158 6.80 -10.40 -5.84
N LEU A 159 7.91 -10.33 -5.10
CA LEU A 159 7.99 -10.71 -3.69
C LEU A 159 8.22 -9.52 -2.75
N GLY A 160 8.09 -8.29 -3.24
CA GLY A 160 7.97 -7.11 -2.41
C GLY A 160 6.56 -6.98 -1.82
N GLY A 161 6.36 -5.95 -0.99
CA GLY A 161 5.12 -5.73 -0.25
C GLY A 161 3.85 -5.79 -1.10
N VAL A 162 3.79 -5.04 -2.22
CA VAL A 162 2.65 -5.05 -3.16
C VAL A 162 2.71 -6.25 -4.10
N GLY A 163 3.91 -6.58 -4.58
CA GLY A 163 4.13 -7.58 -5.62
C GLY A 163 3.52 -8.95 -5.27
N MET A 164 3.68 -9.43 -4.04
CA MET A 164 3.20 -10.77 -3.68
C MET A 164 1.68 -10.88 -3.71
N PHE A 165 0.97 -9.83 -3.30
CA PHE A 165 -0.49 -9.77 -3.44
C PHE A 165 -0.89 -9.71 -4.91
N ALA A 166 -0.13 -8.99 -5.74
CA ALA A 166 -0.38 -8.95 -7.17
C ALA A 166 -0.22 -10.32 -7.84
N LEU A 167 0.78 -11.11 -7.46
CA LEU A 167 0.94 -12.49 -7.95
C LEU A 167 -0.26 -13.35 -7.55
N ALA A 168 -0.64 -13.30 -6.27
CA ALA A 168 -1.72 -14.14 -5.73
C ALA A 168 -3.06 -13.76 -6.37
N LEU A 169 -3.37 -12.47 -6.45
CA LEU A 169 -4.60 -11.98 -7.07
C LEU A 169 -4.63 -12.29 -8.56
N ALA A 170 -3.55 -12.03 -9.29
CA ALA A 170 -3.47 -12.34 -10.71
C ALA A 170 -3.80 -13.81 -10.99
N ARG A 171 -3.25 -14.72 -10.18
CA ARG A 171 -3.45 -16.16 -10.35
C ARG A 171 -4.83 -16.61 -9.90
N HIS A 172 -5.25 -16.25 -8.70
CA HIS A 172 -6.39 -16.89 -8.01
C HIS A 172 -7.69 -16.09 -8.14
N HIS A 173 -7.60 -14.76 -8.23
CA HIS A 173 -8.77 -13.90 -8.39
C HIS A 173 -9.05 -13.58 -9.86
N PHE A 174 -8.05 -13.08 -10.59
CA PHE A 174 -8.20 -12.71 -12.01
C PHE A 174 -8.02 -13.88 -12.98
N LYS A 175 -7.50 -15.02 -12.51
CA LYS A 175 -7.30 -16.24 -13.32
C LYS A 175 -6.45 -15.98 -14.57
N ALA A 176 -5.39 -15.20 -14.43
CA ALA A 176 -4.37 -15.03 -15.47
C ALA A 176 -3.75 -16.39 -15.84
N SER A 177 -3.47 -16.59 -17.13
CA SER A 177 -2.86 -17.84 -17.61
C SER A 177 -1.37 -17.88 -17.25
N VAL A 178 -0.68 -16.75 -17.46
CA VAL A 178 0.72 -16.56 -17.14
C VAL A 178 0.85 -15.40 -16.15
N VAL A 179 1.45 -15.70 -15.00
CA VAL A 179 1.83 -14.72 -13.99
C VAL A 179 3.35 -14.75 -13.90
N ALA A 180 3.96 -13.76 -14.54
CA ALA A 180 5.41 -13.66 -14.65
C ALA A 180 5.99 -12.68 -13.63
N THR A 181 7.18 -13.01 -13.10
CA THR A 181 7.91 -12.11 -12.20
C THR A 181 9.41 -12.41 -12.22
N THR A 182 10.20 -11.46 -11.71
CA THR A 182 11.64 -11.60 -11.52
C THR A 182 11.99 -11.77 -10.04
N VAL A 183 12.78 -12.79 -9.72
CA VAL A 183 13.29 -13.04 -8.36
C VAL A 183 14.67 -13.68 -8.40
N SER A 184 15.43 -13.59 -7.31
CA SER A 184 16.70 -14.32 -7.18
C SER A 184 16.43 -15.84 -6.99
N PRO A 185 17.41 -16.72 -7.31
CA PRO A 185 17.22 -18.18 -7.28
C PRO A 185 16.58 -18.70 -5.99
N LYS A 186 17.04 -18.19 -4.84
CA LYS A 186 16.61 -18.61 -3.51
C LYS A 186 15.13 -18.33 -3.22
N LYS A 187 14.50 -17.44 -4.00
CA LYS A 187 13.11 -17.01 -3.81
C LYS A 187 12.14 -17.62 -4.83
N ARG A 188 12.61 -18.48 -5.73
CA ARG A 188 11.80 -19.08 -6.81
C ARG A 188 10.60 -19.87 -6.27
N GLU A 189 10.81 -20.68 -5.23
CA GLU A 189 9.74 -21.47 -4.62
C GLU A 189 8.69 -20.59 -3.96
N LEU A 190 9.10 -19.52 -3.27
CA LEU A 190 8.17 -18.57 -2.66
C LEU A 190 7.33 -17.85 -3.73
N ALA A 191 7.94 -17.42 -4.85
CA ALA A 191 7.21 -16.80 -5.96
C ALA A 191 6.16 -17.76 -6.55
N ALA A 192 6.51 -19.04 -6.73
CA ALA A 192 5.58 -20.04 -7.22
C ALA A 192 4.41 -20.28 -6.24
N LYS A 193 4.67 -20.36 -4.93
CA LYS A 193 3.64 -20.45 -3.89
C LYS A 193 2.70 -19.24 -3.90
N MET A 194 3.21 -18.05 -4.21
CA MET A 194 2.42 -16.82 -4.36
C MET A 194 1.66 -16.73 -5.70
N GLY A 195 1.71 -17.75 -6.54
CA GLY A 195 0.94 -17.82 -7.79
C GLY A 195 1.71 -17.45 -9.05
N ALA A 196 3.02 -17.17 -8.99
CA ALA A 196 3.82 -16.99 -10.20
C ALA A 196 3.93 -18.32 -10.97
N THR A 197 3.50 -18.30 -12.23
CA THR A 197 3.63 -19.46 -13.14
C THR A 197 4.85 -19.36 -14.04
N ARG A 198 5.45 -18.17 -14.16
CA ARG A 198 6.71 -17.94 -14.89
C ARG A 198 7.68 -17.13 -14.03
N VAL A 199 8.62 -17.81 -13.40
CA VAL A 199 9.65 -17.16 -12.56
C VAL A 199 10.94 -16.98 -13.37
N ILE A 200 11.40 -15.74 -13.49
CA ILE A 200 12.62 -15.38 -14.21
C ILE A 200 13.70 -14.97 -13.22
N ASP A 201 14.89 -15.51 -13.40
CA ASP A 201 16.03 -15.17 -12.58
C ASP A 201 16.81 -14.02 -13.18
N TYR A 202 16.64 -12.84 -12.59
CA TYR A 202 17.27 -11.63 -13.08
C TYR A 202 18.81 -11.64 -12.97
N THR A 203 19.39 -12.59 -12.23
CA THR A 203 20.86 -12.73 -12.12
C THR A 203 21.46 -13.54 -13.28
N ALA A 204 20.63 -14.28 -14.02
CA ALA A 204 21.05 -15.14 -15.11
C ALA A 204 20.44 -14.74 -16.46
N GLU A 205 19.24 -14.16 -16.46
CA GLU A 205 18.47 -13.86 -17.67
C GLU A 205 18.05 -12.39 -17.71
N ASN A 206 18.14 -11.79 -18.90
CA ASN A 206 17.52 -10.48 -19.15
C ASN A 206 16.02 -10.67 -19.40
N TYR A 207 15.20 -10.38 -18.40
CA TYR A 207 13.74 -10.54 -18.51
C TYR A 207 13.12 -9.70 -19.65
N THR A 208 13.73 -8.57 -20.02
CA THR A 208 13.23 -7.71 -21.11
C THR A 208 13.38 -8.36 -22.49
N GLU A 209 14.30 -9.31 -22.62
CA GLU A 209 14.47 -10.12 -23.82
C GLU A 209 13.56 -11.35 -23.78
N VAL A 210 13.52 -12.05 -22.63
CA VAL A 210 12.70 -13.25 -22.44
C VAL A 210 11.21 -12.99 -22.61
N LEU A 211 10.72 -11.84 -22.16
CA LEU A 211 9.31 -11.46 -22.20
C LEU A 211 8.99 -10.40 -23.26
N ARG A 212 9.91 -10.13 -24.20
CA ARG A 212 9.72 -9.07 -25.19
C ARG A 212 8.38 -9.22 -25.91
N ASP A 213 7.57 -8.15 -25.86
CA ASP A 213 6.24 -8.08 -26.47
C ASP A 213 5.34 -9.31 -26.17
N ALA A 214 5.47 -9.91 -24.98
CA ALA A 214 4.73 -11.11 -24.58
C ALA A 214 3.66 -10.86 -23.50
N VAL A 215 3.65 -9.67 -22.91
CA VAL A 215 2.82 -9.33 -21.74
C VAL A 215 1.61 -8.50 -22.14
N ASP A 216 0.42 -8.87 -21.68
CA ASP A 216 -0.81 -8.07 -21.88
C ASP A 216 -0.92 -6.93 -20.85
N VAL A 217 -0.56 -7.21 -19.60
CA VAL A 217 -0.58 -6.26 -18.47
C VAL A 217 0.78 -6.22 -17.76
N GLY A 218 1.45 -5.07 -17.79
CA GLY A 218 2.63 -4.81 -16.96
C GLY A 218 2.26 -4.05 -15.70
N PHE A 219 2.55 -4.62 -14.52
CA PHE A 219 2.38 -3.94 -13.24
C PHE A 219 3.74 -3.54 -12.68
N ASP A 220 4.00 -2.24 -12.72
CA ASP A 220 5.23 -1.59 -12.30
C ASP A 220 5.22 -1.14 -10.83
N THR A 221 6.05 -1.80 -10.03
CA THR A 221 6.30 -1.52 -8.61
C THR A 221 7.70 -0.96 -8.35
N LEU A 222 8.56 -0.81 -9.39
CA LEU A 222 9.94 -0.30 -9.26
C LEU A 222 10.12 1.10 -9.85
N GLY A 223 9.43 1.46 -10.93
CA GLY A 223 9.51 2.78 -11.54
C GLY A 223 10.73 3.02 -12.43
N ASP A 224 11.45 1.97 -12.83
CA ASP A 224 12.64 2.07 -13.70
C ASP A 224 12.30 2.20 -15.21
N GLY A 225 11.06 1.86 -15.59
CA GLY A 225 10.55 1.93 -16.95
C GLY A 225 10.93 0.76 -17.86
N GLU A 226 11.80 -0.16 -17.43
CA GLU A 226 12.23 -1.30 -18.26
C GLU A 226 11.09 -2.30 -18.50
N ILE A 227 10.18 -2.42 -17.54
CA ILE A 227 8.96 -3.22 -17.64
C ILE A 227 8.12 -2.90 -18.88
N TYR A 228 8.20 -1.69 -19.43
CA TYR A 228 7.39 -1.35 -20.60
C TYR A 228 7.88 -2.00 -21.90
N ARG A 229 9.09 -2.56 -21.91
CA ARG A 229 9.67 -3.25 -23.06
C ARG A 229 9.10 -4.65 -23.28
N VAL A 230 8.46 -5.22 -22.24
CA VAL A 230 7.87 -6.58 -22.30
C VAL A 230 6.40 -6.57 -22.68
N ILE A 231 5.76 -5.40 -22.67
CA ILE A 231 4.33 -5.23 -22.94
C ILE A 231 4.09 -5.22 -24.44
N LYS A 232 3.13 -6.03 -24.89
CA LYS A 232 2.65 -6.06 -26.27
C LYS A 232 2.20 -4.67 -26.74
N PRO A 233 2.34 -4.35 -28.05
CA PRO A 233 1.62 -3.23 -28.64
C PRO A 233 0.11 -3.30 -28.30
N GLY A 234 -0.47 -2.18 -27.87
CA GLY A 234 -1.88 -2.13 -27.41
C GLY A 234 -2.14 -2.68 -26.01
N GLY A 235 -1.12 -3.15 -25.30
CA GLY A 235 -1.23 -3.66 -23.93
C GLY A 235 -1.48 -2.57 -22.87
N GLN A 236 -1.45 -2.98 -21.61
CA GLN A 236 -1.77 -2.11 -20.47
C GLN A 236 -0.57 -2.04 -19.52
N ALA A 237 -0.29 -0.84 -19.00
CA ALA A 237 0.71 -0.59 -17.99
C ALA A 237 0.06 0.13 -16.81
N VAL A 238 0.27 -0.39 -15.60
CA VAL A 238 -0.12 0.28 -14.36
C VAL A 238 1.10 0.41 -13.46
N SER A 239 1.30 1.58 -12.85
CA SER A 239 2.43 1.85 -11.97
C SER A 239 2.00 2.47 -10.66
N VAL A 240 2.69 2.09 -9.59
CA VAL A 240 2.57 2.69 -8.25
C VAL A 240 3.87 3.38 -7.81
N ALA A 241 4.94 3.23 -8.59
CA ALA A 241 6.28 3.70 -8.25
C ALA A 241 6.68 5.00 -8.95
N MET A 242 6.12 5.26 -10.14
CA MET A 242 6.38 6.48 -10.90
C MET A 242 5.85 7.75 -10.20
N LEU A 243 6.22 8.92 -10.71
CA LEU A 243 5.58 10.16 -10.27
C LEU A 243 4.07 10.11 -10.58
N PRO A 244 3.21 10.52 -9.63
CA PRO A 244 1.77 10.58 -9.87
C PRO A 244 1.45 11.56 -10.99
N SER A 245 0.35 11.31 -11.71
CA SER A 245 -0.24 12.35 -12.57
C SER A 245 -0.63 13.56 -11.73
N GLY A 246 -0.76 14.73 -12.36
CA GLY A 246 -1.26 15.91 -11.66
C GLY A 246 -2.67 15.69 -11.11
N THR A 247 -3.48 14.89 -11.78
CA THR A 247 -4.81 14.48 -11.30
C THR A 247 -4.73 13.57 -10.07
N ALA A 248 -3.86 12.54 -10.09
CA ALA A 248 -3.65 11.66 -8.94
C ALA A 248 -3.08 12.42 -7.74
N PHE A 249 -2.13 13.34 -7.99
CA PHE A 249 -1.55 14.21 -6.98
C PHE A 249 -2.61 15.10 -6.32
N ALA A 250 -3.48 15.73 -7.11
CA ALA A 250 -4.55 16.58 -6.58
C ALA A 250 -5.53 15.77 -5.70
N ASN A 251 -5.82 14.54 -6.08
CA ASN A 251 -6.74 13.66 -5.33
C ASN A 251 -6.10 13.07 -4.06
N PHE A 252 -4.77 12.92 -4.01
CA PHE A 252 -4.07 12.30 -2.87
C PHE A 252 -4.23 13.07 -1.56
N GLY A 253 -4.18 14.41 -1.61
CA GLY A 253 -4.10 15.23 -0.40
C GLY A 253 -5.10 16.38 -0.29
N HIS A 254 -5.89 16.66 -1.33
CA HIS A 254 -6.75 17.85 -1.35
C HIS A 254 -8.24 17.59 -1.41
N ARG A 255 -8.70 16.37 -1.07
CA ARG A 255 -10.15 16.11 -1.04
C ARG A 255 -10.90 17.04 -0.07
N ASN A 256 -10.26 17.53 1.01
CA ASN A 256 -10.96 18.29 2.06
C ASN A 256 -10.23 19.52 2.65
N ALA A 257 -9.04 19.92 2.16
CA ALA A 257 -8.35 21.08 2.71
C ALA A 257 -8.79 22.39 2.02
N PRO A 258 -9.34 23.39 2.74
CA PRO A 258 -9.73 24.66 2.12
C PRO A 258 -8.48 25.41 1.65
N LEU A 259 -8.20 25.38 0.35
CA LEU A 259 -7.11 26.14 -0.26
C LEU A 259 -7.52 27.59 -0.48
N THR A 260 -6.61 28.54 -0.25
CA THR A 260 -6.78 29.94 -0.67
C THR A 260 -6.83 30.05 -2.20
N ALA A 261 -7.32 31.16 -2.74
CA ALA A 261 -7.32 31.38 -4.20
C ALA A 261 -5.92 31.23 -4.82
N PHE A 262 -4.90 31.76 -4.14
CA PHE A 262 -3.50 31.59 -4.53
C PHE A 262 -3.04 30.13 -4.44
N GLY A 263 -3.42 29.41 -3.38
CA GLY A 263 -3.16 27.97 -3.23
C GLY A 263 -3.76 27.14 -4.37
N ARG A 264 -5.02 27.44 -4.75
CA ARG A 264 -5.69 26.79 -5.90
C ARG A 264 -4.96 27.06 -7.22
N ALA A 265 -4.53 28.29 -7.45
CA ALA A 265 -3.77 28.64 -8.66
C ALA A 265 -2.43 27.88 -8.73
N ARG A 266 -1.67 27.82 -7.63
CA ARG A 266 -0.41 27.06 -7.57
C ARG A 266 -0.63 25.56 -7.80
N LEU A 267 -1.66 24.97 -7.20
CA LEU A 267 -2.00 23.56 -7.41
C LEU A 267 -2.38 23.29 -8.86
N ALA A 268 -3.11 24.19 -9.52
CA ALA A 268 -3.46 24.05 -10.94
C ALA A 268 -2.22 24.08 -11.85
N VAL A 269 -1.25 24.95 -11.56
CA VAL A 269 0.04 24.98 -12.28
C VAL A 269 0.81 23.69 -12.06
N LEU A 270 0.96 23.24 -10.81
CA LEU A 270 1.66 22.00 -10.47
C LEU A 270 1.02 20.79 -11.16
N ARG A 271 -0.32 20.71 -11.17
CA ARG A 271 -1.07 19.66 -11.88
C ARG A 271 -0.68 19.61 -13.35
N ARG A 272 -0.67 20.74 -14.05
CA ARG A 272 -0.29 20.80 -15.48
C ARG A 272 1.15 20.37 -15.71
N VAL A 273 2.07 20.74 -14.81
CA VAL A 273 3.47 20.32 -14.88
C VAL A 273 3.58 18.80 -14.74
N LEU A 274 2.92 18.20 -13.72
CA LEU A 274 2.94 16.76 -13.50
C LEU A 274 2.28 15.98 -14.65
N ASP A 275 1.15 16.46 -15.16
CA ASP A 275 0.48 15.87 -16.33
C ASP A 275 1.39 15.94 -17.58
N GLY A 276 2.12 17.04 -17.78
CA GLY A 276 3.09 17.19 -18.87
C GLY A 276 4.31 16.25 -18.74
N LEU A 277 4.84 16.11 -17.52
CA LEU A 277 5.93 15.17 -17.24
C LEU A 277 5.49 13.72 -17.46
N GLN A 278 4.30 13.35 -16.99
CA GLN A 278 3.74 12.02 -17.22
C GLN A 278 3.53 11.78 -18.72
N TRP A 279 2.99 12.76 -19.45
CA TRP A 279 2.84 12.68 -20.90
C TRP A 279 4.20 12.42 -21.59
N PHE A 280 5.23 13.15 -21.19
CA PHE A 280 6.57 13.00 -21.76
C PHE A 280 7.18 11.63 -21.43
N ASN A 281 7.07 11.18 -20.18
CA ASN A 281 7.60 9.89 -19.73
C ASN A 281 6.86 8.69 -20.37
N THR A 282 5.60 8.87 -20.75
CA THR A 282 4.77 7.81 -21.34
C THR A 282 4.67 7.89 -22.86
N ARG A 283 5.32 8.87 -23.52
CA ARG A 283 5.19 9.11 -24.96
C ARG A 283 5.56 7.89 -25.81
N ALA A 284 6.61 7.16 -25.42
CA ALA A 284 7.05 5.95 -26.11
C ALA A 284 6.03 4.81 -25.99
N LEU A 285 5.32 4.75 -24.86
CA LEU A 285 4.25 3.77 -24.61
C LEU A 285 3.06 4.05 -25.52
N ARG A 286 2.67 5.33 -25.61
CA ARG A 286 1.57 5.79 -26.46
C ARG A 286 1.83 5.53 -27.94
N ALA A 287 3.08 5.69 -28.39
CA ALA A 287 3.48 5.34 -29.76
C ALA A 287 3.30 3.84 -30.07
N LYS A 288 3.38 2.97 -29.06
CA LYS A 288 3.07 1.53 -29.15
C LYS A 288 1.60 1.20 -28.86
N GLY A 289 0.74 2.19 -28.65
CA GLY A 289 -0.65 1.99 -28.24
C GLY A 289 -0.84 1.49 -26.80
N ILE A 290 0.24 1.40 -26.01
CA ILE A 290 0.17 0.93 -24.62
C ILE A 290 -0.53 2.00 -23.77
N GLN A 291 -1.58 1.58 -23.07
CA GLN A 291 -2.30 2.46 -22.14
C GLN A 291 -1.61 2.46 -20.79
N TYR A 292 -1.23 3.64 -20.31
CA TYR A 292 -0.55 3.80 -19.03
C TYR A 292 -1.47 4.43 -17.99
N ARG A 293 -1.43 3.89 -16.76
CA ARG A 293 -2.12 4.44 -15.59
C ARG A 293 -1.21 4.49 -14.38
N TYR A 294 -1.26 5.59 -13.65
CA TYR A 294 -0.73 5.65 -12.30
C TYR A 294 -1.86 5.35 -11.32
N LEU A 295 -1.68 4.39 -10.42
CA LEU A 295 -2.66 4.07 -9.40
C LEU A 295 -2.34 4.79 -8.09
N LEU A 296 -3.35 5.48 -7.57
CA LEU A 296 -3.43 5.81 -6.16
C LEU A 296 -4.55 4.97 -5.53
N MET A 297 -4.21 4.21 -4.49
CA MET A 297 -5.14 3.30 -3.83
C MET A 297 -6.13 4.03 -2.92
N GLU A 298 -7.38 3.59 -2.95
CA GLU A 298 -8.43 4.03 -2.03
C GLU A 298 -8.76 2.95 -0.98
N PRO A 299 -8.96 3.31 0.30
CA PRO A 299 -9.45 2.38 1.32
C PRO A 299 -10.77 1.72 0.91
N SER A 300 -10.92 0.43 1.19
CA SER A 300 -12.18 -0.29 0.96
C SER A 300 -12.27 -1.54 1.85
N GLY A 301 -13.03 -1.45 2.93
CA GLY A 301 -13.35 -2.59 3.79
C GLY A 301 -14.15 -3.68 3.07
N ALA A 302 -15.00 -3.27 2.12
CA ALA A 302 -15.75 -4.20 1.29
C ALA A 302 -14.83 -5.04 0.39
N ASP A 303 -13.79 -4.45 -0.19
CA ASP A 303 -12.82 -5.21 -0.99
C ASP A 303 -11.96 -6.13 -0.13
N LEU A 304 -11.60 -5.70 1.08
CA LEU A 304 -10.91 -6.53 2.07
C LEU A 304 -11.71 -7.81 2.35
N GLU A 305 -12.99 -7.65 2.66
CA GLU A 305 -13.88 -8.78 2.95
C GLU A 305 -14.19 -9.63 1.71
N ALA A 306 -14.55 -9.01 0.58
CA ALA A 306 -15.00 -9.75 -0.60
C ALA A 306 -13.86 -10.44 -1.35
N THR A 307 -12.64 -9.89 -1.30
CA THR A 307 -11.51 -10.40 -2.09
C THR A 307 -10.48 -11.14 -1.26
N PHE A 308 -10.10 -10.59 -0.10
CA PHE A 308 -8.95 -11.12 0.64
C PHE A 308 -9.35 -12.15 1.69
N ASN A 309 -10.50 -11.99 2.36
CA ASN A 309 -10.95 -12.99 3.35
C ASN A 309 -11.02 -14.40 2.78
N PRO A 310 -11.67 -14.67 1.62
CA PRO A 310 -11.73 -16.02 1.08
C PRO A 310 -10.35 -16.61 0.76
N LEU A 311 -9.40 -15.78 0.34
CA LEU A 311 -8.04 -16.21 0.01
C LEU A 311 -7.20 -16.52 1.25
N LEU A 312 -7.40 -15.76 2.33
CA LEU A 312 -6.77 -15.98 3.62
C LEU A 312 -7.32 -17.24 4.29
N GLU A 313 -8.66 -17.39 4.33
CA GLU A 313 -9.36 -18.54 4.91
C GLU A 313 -8.98 -19.85 4.20
N SER A 314 -8.87 -19.83 2.87
CA SER A 314 -8.50 -21.01 2.10
C SER A 314 -6.99 -21.34 2.18
N GLY A 315 -6.18 -20.49 2.81
CA GLY A 315 -4.72 -20.61 2.85
C GLY A 315 -4.04 -20.43 1.49
N VAL A 316 -4.75 -19.88 0.49
CA VAL A 316 -4.19 -19.60 -0.85
C VAL A 316 -3.31 -18.36 -0.80
N LEU A 317 -3.73 -17.34 -0.04
CA LEU A 317 -2.93 -16.18 0.26
C LEU A 317 -2.31 -16.35 1.65
N VAL A 318 -1.01 -16.61 1.67
CA VAL A 318 -0.22 -16.63 2.91
C VAL A 318 0.81 -15.51 2.83
N PRO A 319 0.48 -14.27 3.26
CA PRO A 319 1.38 -13.13 3.12
C PRO A 319 2.74 -13.41 3.77
N ALA A 320 3.82 -13.15 3.03
CA ALA A 320 5.15 -13.26 3.60
C ALA A 320 5.40 -12.08 4.54
N ILE A 321 5.80 -12.37 5.78
CA ILE A 321 6.29 -11.38 6.73
C ILE A 321 7.82 -11.46 6.70
N SER A 322 8.47 -10.34 6.38
CA SER A 322 9.93 -10.23 6.35
C SER A 322 10.47 -10.30 7.78
N ASN A 323 9.94 -9.45 8.66
CA ASN A 323 10.20 -9.43 10.09
C ASN A 323 9.01 -8.84 10.85
N THR A 324 8.91 -9.22 12.12
CA THR A 324 8.01 -8.62 13.10
C THR A 324 8.84 -7.95 14.20
N TYR A 325 8.56 -6.68 14.46
CA TYR A 325 9.26 -5.86 15.45
C TYR A 325 8.35 -5.53 16.64
N PRO A 326 8.89 -5.40 17.85
CA PRO A 326 8.12 -4.97 19.01
C PRO A 326 7.78 -3.48 18.95
N PHE A 327 6.70 -3.08 19.58
CA PHE A 327 6.33 -1.67 19.74
C PHE A 327 7.13 -0.99 20.87
N THR A 328 8.41 -0.78 20.61
CA THR A 328 9.35 0.03 21.41
C THR A 328 10.07 1.01 20.50
N ASP A 329 10.77 2.01 21.06
CA ASP A 329 11.57 2.94 20.25
C ASP A 329 12.59 2.21 19.37
N GLU A 330 13.30 1.22 19.90
CA GLU A 330 14.26 0.41 19.16
C GLU A 330 13.58 -0.43 18.09
N GLY A 331 12.44 -1.04 18.42
CA GLY A 331 11.69 -1.88 17.50
C GLY A 331 11.13 -1.12 16.31
N VAL A 332 10.53 0.06 16.54
CA VAL A 332 10.01 0.89 15.44
C VAL A 332 11.15 1.43 14.58
N ARG A 333 12.27 1.86 15.17
CA ARG A 333 13.46 2.28 14.40
C ARG A 333 13.99 1.16 13.53
N ALA A 334 14.13 -0.05 14.06
CA ALA A 334 14.59 -1.21 13.30
C ALA A 334 13.65 -1.54 12.13
N ALA A 335 12.33 -1.49 12.37
CA ALA A 335 11.33 -1.68 11.31
C ALA A 335 11.48 -0.64 10.18
N PHE A 336 11.66 0.64 10.55
CA PHE A 336 11.87 1.71 9.57
C PHE A 336 13.22 1.60 8.85
N THR A 337 14.29 1.19 9.53
CA THR A 337 15.59 0.90 8.89
C THR A 337 15.45 -0.17 7.81
N GLU A 338 14.76 -1.27 8.10
CA GLU A 338 14.50 -2.31 7.08
C GLU A 338 13.66 -1.77 5.93
N SER A 339 12.59 -1.02 6.24
CA SER A 339 11.72 -0.44 5.21
C SER A 339 12.44 0.53 4.29
N ILE A 340 13.37 1.34 4.81
CA ILE A 340 14.18 2.28 4.04
C ILE A 340 15.19 1.55 3.16
N GLY A 341 15.74 0.43 3.66
CA GLY A 341 16.69 -0.41 2.91
C GLY A 341 16.10 -1.05 1.66
N GLY A 342 14.78 -1.24 1.57
CA GLY A 342 14.09 -1.68 0.34
C GLY A 342 14.37 -3.13 -0.08
N HIS A 343 14.92 -3.96 0.81
CA HIS A 343 15.29 -5.35 0.53
C HIS A 343 14.41 -6.40 1.22
N ALA A 344 13.36 -5.96 1.92
CA ALA A 344 12.41 -6.83 2.60
C ALA A 344 11.74 -7.81 1.62
N THR A 345 11.54 -9.05 2.06
CA THR A 345 10.75 -10.05 1.32
C THR A 345 9.37 -10.13 1.96
N GLY A 346 8.37 -9.58 1.28
CA GLY A 346 7.03 -9.41 1.82
C GLY A 346 6.88 -8.13 2.65
N LYS A 347 6.21 -8.24 3.81
CA LYS A 347 5.77 -7.10 4.63
C LYS A 347 6.49 -7.04 5.97
N ILE A 348 6.72 -5.83 6.47
CA ILE A 348 7.31 -5.58 7.78
C ILE A 348 6.17 -5.23 8.74
N VAL A 349 6.13 -5.89 9.91
CA VAL A 349 5.06 -5.72 10.89
C VAL A 349 5.63 -5.17 12.19
N VAL A 350 4.88 -4.28 12.85
CA VAL A 350 5.08 -3.90 14.24
C VAL A 350 3.95 -4.51 15.06
N LYS A 351 4.31 -5.34 16.05
CA LYS A 351 3.37 -5.92 17.00
C LYS A 351 3.20 -4.96 18.18
N VAL A 352 2.02 -4.38 18.28
CA VAL A 352 1.66 -3.35 19.26
C VAL A 352 1.14 -3.99 20.55
N ARG A 353 0.33 -5.03 20.41
CA ARG A 353 -0.25 -5.79 21.52
C ARG A 353 -0.27 -7.27 21.18
N GLU A 354 -0.22 -8.09 22.23
CA GLU A 354 -0.42 -9.55 22.12
C GLU A 354 -1.83 -9.92 21.64
#